data_AF-A0A6N8BRV4-F1
#
_entry.id   AF-A0A6N8BRV4-F1
#
_cell.length_a   1.000
_cell.length_b   1.000
_cell.length_c   1.000
_cell.angle_alpha   90.00
_cell.angle_beta   90.00
_cell.angle_gamma   90.00
#
_symmetry.space_group_name_H-M   'P 1'
#
loop_
_entity.id
_entity.type
_entity.pdbx_description
1 polymer ?
#
loop_
_entity_poly.entity_id
_entity_poly.type
_entity_poly.pdbx_seq_one_letter_code
_entity_poly.pdbx_strand_id
1 'polypeptide(L)'
;MNRVLFCLTLCLIALMAGCTGAQQRGMQGNAYVSTARPVISMQAVNMPLITGGEGKVALDGAGVMGGLPLNTWLAVYGKGDPQSPIAIVAMAEVPYGWYWDSDGQRPFSVDKGVEVYDNVGYAASTYIVDSKRDPFSAVAGLSDDSKPMRWLVRGFAARYNFNDTKAVMEYREPLPENLTGQETLTESMTDQLKAFEQRANKAFAVTSAPKNINGITKSYAKDIRWQYFDQRFWGTVSKYEIFDAK
;
A
#
# COMPACT_ATOMS: atom_id res chain seq x y z
N MET A 1 48.35 -29.43 8.06
CA MET A 1 47.84 -28.34 7.20
C MET A 1 46.41 -28.54 6.67
N ASN A 2 45.93 -29.78 6.46
CA ASN A 2 44.57 -30.02 5.90
C ASN A 2 43.37 -29.71 6.81
N ARG A 3 43.51 -29.74 8.15
CA ARG A 3 42.37 -29.52 9.07
C ARG A 3 41.98 -28.05 9.23
N VAL A 4 42.97 -27.15 9.20
CA VAL A 4 42.76 -25.71 9.32
C VAL A 4 42.12 -25.14 8.06
N LEU A 5 42.56 -25.61 6.88
CA LEU A 5 41.95 -25.24 5.60
C LEU A 5 40.49 -25.71 5.50
N PHE A 6 40.18 -26.91 5.99
CA PHE A 6 38.83 -27.48 5.99
C PHE A 6 37.86 -26.72 6.92
N CYS A 7 38.32 -26.33 8.12
CA CYS A 7 37.55 -25.48 9.03
C CYS A 7 37.31 -24.07 8.48
N LEU A 8 38.31 -23.46 7.83
CA LEU A 8 38.15 -22.16 7.18
C LEU A 8 37.13 -22.23 6.04
N THR A 9 37.15 -23.28 5.20
CA THR A 9 36.14 -23.48 4.16
C THR A 9 34.74 -23.72 4.73
N LEU A 10 34.60 -24.48 5.82
CA LEU A 10 33.30 -24.68 6.48
C LEU A 10 32.77 -23.38 7.14
N CYS A 11 33.64 -22.58 7.74
CA CYS A 11 33.26 -21.26 8.27
C CYS A 11 32.87 -20.28 7.16
N LEU A 12 33.59 -20.26 6.02
CA LEU A 12 33.21 -19.44 4.87
C LEU A 12 31.89 -19.89 4.24
N ILE A 13 31.61 -21.19 4.15
CA ILE A 13 30.31 -21.72 3.69
C ILE A 13 29.20 -21.39 4.69
N ALA A 14 29.46 -21.46 6.00
CA ALA A 14 28.50 -21.09 7.04
C ALA A 14 28.22 -19.57 7.08
N LEU A 15 29.22 -18.73 6.82
CA LEU A 15 29.05 -17.27 6.69
C LEU A 15 28.31 -16.91 5.40
N MET A 16 28.48 -17.68 4.32
CA MET A 16 27.72 -17.51 3.06
C MET A 16 26.28 -18.04 3.16
N ALA A 17 26.05 -19.10 3.95
CA ALA A 17 24.70 -19.61 4.26
C ALA A 17 23.98 -18.78 5.34
N GLY A 18 24.72 -17.98 6.12
CA GLY A 18 24.20 -17.13 7.19
C GLY A 18 23.57 -15.80 6.74
N CYS A 19 23.53 -15.51 5.43
CA CYS A 19 23.08 -14.20 4.92
C CYS A 19 21.96 -14.23 3.86
N THR A 20 21.29 -15.36 3.60
CA THR A 20 20.25 -15.42 2.54
C THR A 20 18.96 -16.12 2.95
N GLY A 21 18.49 -15.86 4.18
CA GLY A 21 17.04 -15.73 4.42
C GLY A 21 16.59 -14.29 4.15
N ALA A 22 17.11 -13.67 3.07
CA ALA A 22 16.93 -12.26 2.78
C ALA A 22 15.43 -11.96 2.76
N GLN A 23 14.96 -11.12 3.68
CA GLN A 23 13.57 -10.70 3.69
C GLN A 23 13.21 -10.13 2.32
N GLN A 24 12.15 -10.65 1.71
CA GLN A 24 11.75 -10.32 0.34
C GLN A 24 10.38 -9.67 0.38
N ARG A 25 10.22 -8.62 -0.42
CA ARG A 25 8.95 -7.97 -0.71
C ARG A 25 8.82 -7.88 -2.23
N GLY A 26 7.64 -8.15 -2.76
CA GLY A 26 7.40 -8.12 -4.20
C GLY A 26 6.18 -8.92 -4.63
N MET A 27 6.10 -9.25 -5.92
CA MET A 27 4.96 -9.97 -6.50
C MET A 27 5.21 -11.46 -6.55
N GLN A 28 4.25 -12.26 -6.10
CA GLN A 28 4.19 -13.69 -6.33
C GLN A 28 2.87 -14.03 -7.03
N GLY A 29 2.95 -14.31 -8.34
CA GLY A 29 1.75 -14.42 -9.17
C GLY A 29 0.94 -13.12 -9.11
N ASN A 30 -0.32 -13.22 -8.69
CA ASN A 30 -1.19 -12.06 -8.55
C ASN A 30 -1.09 -11.36 -7.19
N ALA A 31 -0.41 -11.92 -6.19
CA ALA A 31 -0.39 -11.34 -4.85
C ALA A 31 0.87 -10.51 -4.61
N TYR A 32 0.70 -9.41 -3.86
CA TYR A 32 1.83 -8.78 -3.18
C TYR A 32 2.17 -9.60 -1.94
N VAL A 33 3.45 -9.93 -1.77
CA VAL A 33 3.96 -10.73 -0.67
C VAL A 33 5.11 -10.02 0.01
N SER A 34 5.10 -10.06 1.35
CA SER A 34 6.24 -9.78 2.21
C SER A 34 6.59 -10.99 3.07
N THR A 35 7.86 -11.42 3.02
CA THR A 35 8.45 -12.34 3.99
C THR A 35 9.18 -11.61 5.11
N ALA A 36 9.36 -10.29 5.00
CA ALA A 36 9.76 -9.42 6.11
C ALA A 36 8.58 -9.22 7.07
N ARG A 37 8.81 -8.78 8.31
CA ARG A 37 7.69 -8.37 9.17
C ARG A 37 7.03 -7.11 8.58
N PRO A 38 5.69 -6.99 8.53
CA PRO A 38 4.72 -8.06 8.76
C PRO A 38 4.78 -9.11 7.64
N VAL A 39 4.76 -10.39 8.03
CA VAL A 39 4.76 -11.52 7.10
C VAL A 39 3.35 -11.63 6.54
N ILE A 40 3.12 -11.09 5.35
CA ILE A 40 1.78 -10.82 4.81
C ILE A 40 1.73 -11.07 3.30
N SER A 41 0.58 -11.56 2.84
CA SER A 41 0.18 -11.70 1.45
C SER A 41 -1.12 -10.94 1.26
N MET A 42 -1.17 -10.05 0.26
CA MET A 42 -2.34 -9.22 -0.04
C MET A 42 -2.65 -9.27 -1.53
N GLN A 43 -3.93 -9.47 -1.87
CA GLN A 43 -4.41 -9.41 -3.24
C GLN A 43 -5.87 -8.96 -3.31
N ALA A 44 -6.28 -8.48 -4.48
CA ALA A 44 -7.70 -8.35 -4.78
C ALA A 44 -8.30 -9.70 -5.20
N VAL A 45 -9.54 -9.96 -4.80
CA VAL A 45 -10.29 -11.18 -5.12
C VAL A 45 -11.14 -10.92 -6.37
N ASN A 46 -11.14 -11.88 -7.31
CA ASN A 46 -11.93 -11.81 -8.55
C ASN A 46 -11.64 -10.58 -9.44
N MET A 47 -10.47 -9.95 -9.29
CA MET A 47 -10.01 -8.83 -10.11
C MET A 47 -8.65 -9.16 -10.71
N PRO A 48 -8.45 -9.00 -12.02
CA PRO A 48 -7.16 -9.31 -12.64
C PRO A 48 -6.11 -8.28 -12.27
N LEU A 49 -4.86 -8.72 -12.11
CA LEU A 49 -3.72 -7.84 -11.87
C LEU A 49 -3.44 -7.00 -13.14
N ILE A 50 -3.39 -5.68 -12.99
CA ILE A 50 -3.01 -4.75 -14.07
C ILE A 50 -1.50 -4.51 -14.02
N THR A 51 -1.00 -4.14 -12.84
CA THR A 51 0.40 -3.79 -12.62
C THR A 51 0.77 -4.04 -11.16
N GLY A 52 2.03 -4.39 -10.90
CA GLY A 52 2.52 -4.60 -9.55
C GLY A 52 4.04 -4.59 -9.49
N GLY A 53 4.57 -4.18 -8.34
CA GLY A 53 6.00 -4.04 -8.15
C GLY A 53 6.38 -2.98 -7.12
N GLU A 54 7.67 -2.70 -7.08
CA GLU A 54 8.25 -1.62 -6.30
C GLU A 54 8.16 -0.28 -7.03
N GLY A 55 8.26 0.80 -6.26
CA GLY A 55 8.57 2.12 -6.79
C GLY A 55 9.09 3.05 -5.72
N LYS A 56 9.42 4.27 -6.14
CA LYS A 56 10.04 5.28 -5.30
C LYS A 56 9.10 6.45 -5.10
N VAL A 57 8.89 6.80 -3.84
CA VAL A 57 8.05 7.90 -3.40
C VAL A 57 8.90 8.81 -2.51
N ALA A 58 8.63 10.10 -2.55
CA ALA A 58 9.12 11.06 -1.56
C ALA A 58 7.92 11.78 -0.92
N LEU A 59 7.91 11.88 0.41
CA LEU A 59 6.90 12.64 1.15
C LEU A 59 7.38 14.08 1.36
N ASP A 60 6.79 15.02 0.64
CA ASP A 60 7.16 16.44 0.71
C ASP A 60 6.80 17.10 2.07
N GLY A 61 5.83 16.56 2.81
CA GLY A 61 5.34 17.12 4.08
C GLY A 61 6.13 16.73 5.33
N ALA A 62 7.24 16.01 5.19
CA ALA A 62 8.04 15.54 6.32
C ALA A 62 9.05 16.58 6.86
N GLY A 63 9.10 17.79 6.28
CA GLY A 63 10.07 18.83 6.68
C GLY A 63 11.52 18.54 6.26
N VAL A 64 11.72 17.59 5.34
CA VAL A 64 13.03 17.25 4.75
C VAL A 64 13.13 17.89 3.37
N MET A 65 14.23 18.61 3.11
CA MET A 65 14.50 19.18 1.78
C MET A 65 14.56 18.06 0.73
N GLY A 66 13.69 18.14 -0.29
CA GLY A 66 13.55 17.11 -1.32
C GLY A 66 12.61 15.95 -0.97
N GLY A 67 11.90 16.04 0.16
CA GLY A 67 10.95 15.03 0.63
C GLY A 67 11.60 13.83 1.30
N LEU A 68 10.85 13.14 2.17
CA LEU A 68 11.33 11.92 2.82
C LEU A 68 11.15 10.72 1.87
N PRO A 69 12.24 10.05 1.43
CA PRO A 69 12.13 8.90 0.55
C PRO A 69 11.50 7.70 1.27
N LEU A 70 10.64 6.97 0.58
CA LEU A 70 10.03 5.73 1.05
C LEU A 70 10.46 4.55 0.17
N ASN A 71 10.61 3.39 0.80
CA ASN A 71 10.55 2.12 0.05
C ASN A 71 9.08 1.75 -0.10
N THR A 72 8.63 1.52 -1.33
CA THR A 72 7.21 1.32 -1.61
C THR A 72 6.99 0.16 -2.55
N TRP A 73 5.96 -0.64 -2.25
CA TRP A 73 5.49 -1.75 -3.08
C TRP A 73 3.98 -1.64 -3.23
N LEU A 74 3.48 -1.96 -4.42
CA LEU A 74 2.04 -1.97 -4.68
C LEU A 74 1.65 -3.00 -5.72
N ALA A 75 0.37 -3.33 -5.73
CA ALA A 75 -0.29 -4.01 -6.84
C ALA A 75 -1.67 -3.38 -7.08
N VAL A 76 -2.01 -3.18 -8.35
CA VAL A 76 -3.29 -2.62 -8.80
C VAL A 76 -4.03 -3.66 -9.62
N TYR A 77 -5.31 -3.81 -9.32
CA TYR A 77 -6.20 -4.80 -9.91
C TYR A 77 -7.43 -4.13 -10.50
N GLY A 78 -7.97 -4.70 -11.56
CA GLY A 78 -9.15 -4.21 -12.25
C GLY A 78 -9.05 -4.42 -13.75
N LYS A 79 -9.97 -3.83 -14.51
CA LYS A 79 -10.03 -3.99 -15.97
C LYS A 79 -9.18 -2.98 -16.74
N GLY A 80 -8.65 -1.96 -16.06
CA GLY A 80 -7.85 -0.91 -16.69
C GLY A 80 -8.68 0.08 -17.51
N ASP A 81 -9.97 0.23 -17.19
CA ASP A 81 -10.87 1.19 -17.82
C ASP A 81 -11.55 2.11 -16.78
N PRO A 82 -11.93 3.34 -17.15
CA PRO A 82 -12.41 4.31 -16.18
C PRO A 82 -13.74 3.96 -15.52
N GLN A 83 -14.57 3.12 -16.14
CA GLN A 83 -15.92 2.81 -15.66
C GLN A 83 -15.96 1.54 -14.81
N SER A 84 -14.82 0.86 -14.64
CA SER A 84 -14.71 -0.35 -13.86
C SER A 84 -14.09 -0.08 -12.47
N PRO A 85 -14.42 -0.90 -11.46
CA PRO A 85 -13.77 -0.82 -10.18
C PRO A 85 -12.26 -1.08 -10.27
N ILE A 86 -11.50 -0.42 -9.41
CA ILE A 86 -10.08 -0.69 -9.19
C ILE A 86 -9.83 -1.01 -7.73
N ALA A 87 -8.94 -1.97 -7.48
CA ALA A 87 -8.49 -2.33 -6.15
C ALA A 87 -6.97 -2.15 -6.09
N ILE A 88 -6.48 -1.59 -5.00
CA ILE A 88 -5.07 -1.29 -4.78
C ILE A 88 -4.68 -1.94 -3.46
N VAL A 89 -3.54 -2.63 -3.46
CA VAL A 89 -2.83 -3.02 -2.24
C VAL A 89 -1.46 -2.37 -2.28
N ALA A 90 -1.03 -1.76 -1.19
CA ALA A 90 0.22 -1.05 -1.12
C ALA A 90 0.86 -1.21 0.26
N MET A 91 2.19 -1.19 0.28
CA MET A 91 2.98 -1.22 1.50
C MET A 91 4.14 -0.26 1.37
N ALA A 92 4.44 0.46 2.45
CA ALA A 92 5.57 1.36 2.51
C ALA A 92 6.32 1.26 3.83
N GLU A 93 7.63 1.46 3.77
CA GLU A 93 8.53 1.59 4.91
C GLU A 93 9.15 2.98 4.90
N VAL A 94 9.14 3.63 6.07
CA VAL A 94 9.86 4.89 6.27
C VAL A 94 11.34 4.61 6.63
N PRO A 95 12.25 5.56 6.39
CA PRO A 95 13.64 5.42 6.81
C PRO A 95 13.78 5.29 8.33
N TYR A 96 14.88 4.68 8.77
CA TYR A 96 15.19 4.57 10.19
C TYR A 96 15.12 5.93 10.91
N GLY A 97 14.53 5.96 12.10
CA GLY A 97 14.31 7.18 12.86
C GLY A 97 12.99 7.90 12.55
N TRP A 98 12.20 7.40 11.59
CA TRP A 98 10.87 7.93 11.27
C TRP A 98 9.77 6.93 11.62
N TYR A 99 8.55 7.42 11.78
CA TYR A 99 7.36 6.61 11.99
C TYR A 99 6.10 7.25 11.38
N TRP A 100 5.10 6.43 11.06
CA TRP A 100 3.79 6.84 10.57
C TRP A 100 2.91 7.38 11.71
N ASP A 101 2.45 8.63 11.58
CA ASP A 101 1.68 9.31 12.62
C ASP A 101 0.30 8.68 12.85
N SER A 102 -0.32 8.25 11.76
CA SER A 102 -1.67 7.67 11.78
C SER A 102 -1.84 6.61 10.70
N ASP A 103 -2.93 5.86 10.83
CA ASP A 103 -3.39 4.95 9.77
C ASP A 103 -3.91 5.73 8.54
N GLY A 104 -3.90 7.07 8.53
CA GLY A 104 -4.05 7.88 7.31
C GLY A 104 -5.49 8.17 6.92
N GLN A 105 -6.33 8.52 7.90
CA GLN A 105 -7.67 9.01 7.61
C GLN A 105 -7.60 10.28 6.76
N ARG A 106 -8.17 10.24 5.55
CA ARG A 106 -8.25 11.44 4.72
C ARG A 106 -9.20 12.46 5.35
N PRO A 107 -8.93 13.77 5.20
CA PRO A 107 -9.90 14.79 5.52
C PRO A 107 -11.23 14.52 4.81
N PHE A 108 -12.35 14.87 5.47
CA PHE A 108 -13.70 14.74 4.91
C PHE A 108 -14.12 13.30 4.52
N SER A 109 -13.56 12.30 5.21
CA SER A 109 -14.01 10.91 5.13
C SER A 109 -15.17 10.63 6.10
N VAL A 110 -16.10 9.78 5.69
CA VAL A 110 -17.23 9.28 6.48
C VAL A 110 -17.08 7.78 6.80
N ASP A 111 -18.04 7.24 7.54
CA ASP A 111 -18.19 5.80 7.83
C ASP A 111 -16.91 5.16 8.39
N LYS A 112 -16.30 5.87 9.34
CA LYS A 112 -15.06 5.45 9.99
C LYS A 112 -15.30 4.20 10.83
N GLY A 113 -14.38 3.24 10.73
CA GLY A 113 -14.46 2.01 11.48
C GLY A 113 -13.16 1.22 11.48
N VAL A 114 -13.25 -0.03 11.90
CA VAL A 114 -12.16 -1.00 11.85
C VAL A 114 -12.67 -2.25 11.17
N GLU A 115 -11.98 -2.70 10.13
CA GLU A 115 -12.22 -3.98 9.47
C GLU A 115 -11.10 -4.95 9.79
N VAL A 116 -11.45 -6.21 10.04
CA VAL A 116 -10.47 -7.21 10.46
C VAL A 116 -10.09 -8.11 9.30
N TYR A 117 -8.79 -8.15 9.01
CA TYR A 117 -8.19 -9.00 8.00
C TYR A 117 -7.03 -9.78 8.63
N ASP A 118 -7.04 -11.11 8.53
CA ASP A 118 -6.03 -11.99 9.15
C ASP A 118 -5.75 -11.68 10.63
N ASN A 119 -6.82 -11.45 11.41
CA ASN A 119 -6.78 -11.03 12.82
C ASN A 119 -6.10 -9.67 13.10
N VAL A 120 -5.87 -8.85 12.06
CA VAL A 120 -5.36 -7.48 12.20
C VAL A 120 -6.48 -6.48 11.89
N GLY A 121 -6.65 -5.49 12.76
CA GLY A 121 -7.58 -4.39 12.54
C GLY A 121 -7.00 -3.35 11.59
N TYR A 122 -7.71 -3.06 10.51
CA TYR A 122 -7.41 -1.99 9.57
C TYR A 122 -8.38 -0.84 9.81
N ALA A 123 -7.86 0.35 10.04
CA ALA A 123 -8.67 1.56 10.08
C ALA A 123 -9.31 1.77 8.71
N ALA A 124 -10.64 1.87 8.69
CA ALA A 124 -11.44 1.95 7.48
C ALA A 124 -12.15 3.30 7.39
N SER A 125 -12.24 3.87 6.19
CA SER A 125 -13.01 5.10 5.94
C SER A 125 -13.42 5.23 4.48
N THR A 126 -14.53 5.92 4.24
CA THR A 126 -15.10 6.15 2.90
C THR A 126 -14.93 7.61 2.49
N TYR A 127 -14.47 7.89 1.27
CA TYR A 127 -14.19 9.26 0.78
C TYR A 127 -14.21 9.35 -0.75
N ILE A 128 -14.13 10.57 -1.28
CA ILE A 128 -14.06 10.84 -2.72
C ILE A 128 -12.61 11.18 -3.12
N VAL A 129 -12.16 10.67 -4.27
CA VAL A 129 -10.87 11.00 -4.88
C VAL A 129 -11.06 11.50 -6.29
N ASP A 130 -10.34 12.57 -6.65
CA ASP A 130 -10.30 13.11 -8.00
C ASP A 130 -9.06 12.60 -8.76
N SER A 131 -9.28 12.16 -10.01
CA SER A 131 -8.23 11.60 -10.88
C SER A 131 -7.12 12.59 -11.27
N LYS A 132 -7.36 13.91 -11.24
CA LYS A 132 -6.41 14.91 -11.77
C LYS A 132 -5.02 14.83 -11.15
N ARG A 133 -4.93 14.50 -9.86
CA ARG A 133 -3.66 14.31 -9.12
C ARG A 133 -3.67 13.01 -8.35
N ASP A 134 -4.21 11.96 -8.96
CA ASP A 134 -4.22 10.62 -8.38
C ASP A 134 -3.18 9.72 -9.07
N PRO A 135 -2.38 8.97 -8.28
CA PRO A 135 -1.30 8.13 -8.81
C PRO A 135 -1.77 6.98 -9.70
N PHE A 136 -3.03 6.56 -9.61
CA PHE A 136 -3.58 5.39 -10.30
C PHE A 136 -4.40 5.72 -11.53
N SER A 137 -4.53 6.99 -11.90
CA SER A 137 -5.38 7.43 -13.02
C SER A 137 -4.98 6.84 -14.37
N ALA A 138 -3.68 6.76 -14.66
CA ALA A 138 -3.21 6.15 -15.90
C ALA A 138 -3.49 4.64 -15.94
N VAL A 139 -3.36 3.95 -14.81
CA VAL A 139 -3.76 2.52 -14.68
C VAL A 139 -5.26 2.32 -14.89
N ALA A 140 -6.08 3.30 -14.52
CA ALA A 140 -7.52 3.31 -14.77
C ALA A 140 -7.89 3.72 -16.21
N GLY A 141 -6.92 3.84 -17.12
CA GLY A 141 -7.17 4.20 -18.52
C GLY A 141 -7.43 5.70 -18.77
N LEU A 142 -7.09 6.57 -17.82
CA LEU A 142 -7.20 8.02 -17.97
C LEU A 142 -5.87 8.62 -18.44
N SER A 143 -5.95 9.44 -19.49
CA SER A 143 -4.84 10.26 -19.98
C SER A 143 -4.86 11.65 -19.34
N ASP A 144 -3.84 12.48 -19.61
CA ASP A 144 -3.81 13.87 -19.14
C ASP A 144 -4.90 14.74 -19.79
N ASP A 145 -5.36 14.37 -20.99
CA ASP A 145 -6.43 15.07 -21.73
C ASP A 145 -7.84 14.56 -21.38
N SER A 146 -7.94 13.48 -20.60
CA SER A 146 -9.22 12.92 -20.19
C SER A 146 -9.96 13.90 -19.26
N LYS A 147 -11.28 14.01 -19.41
CA LYS A 147 -12.11 14.74 -18.45
C LYS A 147 -11.89 14.14 -17.06
N PRO A 148 -11.58 14.95 -16.02
CA PRO A 148 -11.38 14.44 -14.68
C PRO A 148 -12.60 13.62 -14.21
N MET A 149 -12.31 12.40 -13.80
CA MET A 149 -13.24 11.51 -13.12
C MET A 149 -13.02 11.59 -11.61
N ARG A 150 -14.08 11.31 -10.86
CA ARG A 150 -14.03 11.10 -9.43
C ARG A 150 -14.39 9.65 -9.11
N TRP A 151 -13.81 9.14 -8.03
CA TRP A 151 -14.11 7.81 -7.49
C TRP A 151 -14.68 7.92 -6.09
N LEU A 152 -15.62 7.03 -5.80
CA LEU A 152 -15.97 6.66 -4.43
C LEU A 152 -14.96 5.62 -3.95
N VAL A 153 -14.32 5.88 -2.82
CA VAL A 153 -13.19 5.07 -2.31
C VAL A 153 -13.47 4.58 -0.90
N ARG A 154 -13.21 3.31 -0.65
CA ARG A 154 -13.07 2.73 0.69
C ARG A 154 -11.60 2.42 0.91
N GLY A 155 -10.99 3.14 1.84
CA GLY A 155 -9.60 2.90 2.25
C GLY A 155 -9.53 2.08 3.53
N PHE A 156 -8.52 1.21 3.60
CA PHE A 156 -8.16 0.39 4.75
C PHE A 156 -6.67 0.57 5.04
N ALA A 157 -6.28 0.80 6.28
CA ALA A 157 -4.88 0.98 6.62
C ALA A 157 -4.51 0.40 7.98
N ALA A 158 -3.30 -0.17 8.05
CA ALA A 158 -2.72 -0.70 9.27
C ALA A 158 -1.23 -0.38 9.33
N ARG A 159 -0.76 -0.03 10.53
CA ARG A 159 0.66 0.16 10.84
C ARG A 159 1.24 -1.07 11.53
N TYR A 160 2.50 -1.34 11.24
CA TYR A 160 3.26 -2.49 11.75
C TYR A 160 4.64 -2.04 12.24
N ASN A 161 5.35 -2.95 12.91
CA ASN A 161 6.75 -2.78 13.29
C ASN A 161 7.02 -1.42 13.97
N PHE A 162 6.36 -1.17 15.10
CA PHE A 162 6.51 0.10 15.83
C PHE A 162 6.20 1.35 14.99
N ASN A 163 5.29 1.22 14.02
CA ASN A 163 4.86 2.26 13.09
C ASN A 163 5.89 2.66 12.03
N ASP A 164 6.91 1.85 11.74
CA ASP A 164 7.82 2.12 10.59
C ASP A 164 7.24 1.61 9.25
N THR A 165 6.33 0.65 9.30
CA THR A 165 5.76 -0.02 8.13
C THR A 165 4.27 0.23 8.09
N LYS A 166 3.73 0.53 6.90
CA LYS A 166 2.30 0.76 6.69
C LYS A 166 1.77 -0.05 5.52
N ALA A 167 0.65 -0.73 5.73
CA ALA A 167 -0.15 -1.35 4.69
C ALA A 167 -1.36 -0.45 4.39
N VAL A 168 -1.68 -0.25 3.13
CA VAL A 168 -2.89 0.44 2.66
C VAL A 168 -3.56 -0.42 1.60
N MET A 169 -4.87 -0.57 1.70
CA MET A 169 -5.71 -1.12 0.64
C MET A 169 -6.77 -0.08 0.28
N GLU A 170 -7.03 0.13 -1.00
CA GLU A 170 -8.12 1.00 -1.46
C GLU A 170 -8.96 0.29 -2.51
N TYR A 171 -10.27 0.21 -2.29
CA TYR A 171 -11.24 -0.20 -3.31
C TYR A 171 -11.96 1.03 -3.83
N ARG A 172 -12.04 1.17 -5.15
CA ARG A 172 -12.58 2.37 -5.80
C ARG A 172 -13.59 1.99 -6.86
N GLU A 173 -14.70 2.71 -6.89
CA GLU A 173 -15.73 2.64 -7.94
C GLU A 173 -15.93 4.04 -8.55
N PRO A 174 -16.36 4.16 -9.82
CA PRO A 174 -16.78 5.45 -10.38
C PRO A 174 -17.77 6.15 -9.44
N LEU A 175 -17.59 7.46 -9.25
CA LEU A 175 -18.48 8.22 -8.38
C LEU A 175 -19.92 8.13 -8.91
N PRO A 176 -20.89 7.66 -8.10
CA PRO A 176 -22.26 7.54 -8.53
C PRO A 176 -22.89 8.89 -8.94
N GLU A 177 -23.81 8.85 -9.90
CA GLU A 177 -24.36 10.07 -10.51
C GLU A 177 -24.97 11.05 -9.49
N ASN A 178 -25.65 10.51 -8.47
CA ASN A 178 -26.26 11.29 -7.39
C ASN A 178 -25.25 12.00 -6.48
N LEU A 179 -23.96 11.63 -6.54
CA LEU A 179 -22.87 12.26 -5.78
C LEU A 179 -21.94 13.12 -6.64
N THR A 180 -22.14 13.18 -7.97
CA THR A 180 -21.22 13.85 -8.91
C THR A 180 -20.95 15.32 -8.59
N GLY A 181 -21.92 16.03 -8.00
CA GLY A 181 -21.78 17.42 -7.57
C GLY A 181 -21.00 17.63 -6.27
N GLN A 182 -20.66 16.55 -5.55
CA GLN A 182 -19.98 16.61 -4.26
C GLN A 182 -18.47 16.48 -4.43
N GLU A 183 -17.72 17.32 -3.72
CA GLU A 183 -16.26 17.18 -3.60
C GLU A 183 -15.86 16.28 -2.43
N THR A 184 -16.73 16.20 -1.42
CA THR A 184 -16.53 15.46 -0.18
C THR A 184 -17.83 14.78 0.22
N LEU A 185 -17.74 13.65 0.93
CA LEU A 185 -18.92 13.01 1.50
C LEU A 185 -19.39 13.80 2.72
N THR A 186 -20.63 14.28 2.68
CA THR A 186 -21.26 15.04 3.78
C THR A 186 -22.20 14.18 4.63
N GLU A 187 -22.66 13.06 4.08
CA GLU A 187 -23.61 12.14 4.73
C GLU A 187 -22.97 10.77 4.90
N SER A 188 -23.11 10.21 6.10
CA SER A 188 -22.65 8.87 6.48
C SER A 188 -23.80 7.88 6.50
N MET A 189 -23.51 6.58 6.43
CA MET A 189 -24.44 5.48 6.71
C MET A 189 -25.67 5.39 5.80
N THR A 190 -25.61 5.94 4.60
CA THR A 190 -26.65 5.74 3.58
C THR A 190 -26.63 4.29 3.08
N ASP A 191 -27.76 3.77 2.60
CA ASP A 191 -27.83 2.39 2.10
C ASP A 191 -26.90 2.14 0.91
N GLN A 192 -26.71 3.16 0.07
CA GLN A 192 -25.76 3.14 -1.04
C GLN A 192 -24.31 3.01 -0.56
N LEU A 193 -23.92 3.78 0.47
CA LEU A 193 -22.56 3.69 1.04
C LEU A 193 -22.34 2.37 1.75
N LYS A 194 -23.32 1.86 2.51
CA LYS A 194 -23.25 0.52 3.12
C LYS A 194 -23.08 -0.58 2.07
N ALA A 195 -23.81 -0.51 0.97
CA ALA A 195 -23.68 -1.49 -0.12
C ALA A 195 -22.30 -1.41 -0.79
N PHE A 196 -21.76 -0.21 -0.99
CA PHE A 196 -20.40 0.01 -1.47
C PHE A 196 -19.36 -0.58 -0.52
N GLU A 197 -19.48 -0.32 0.78
CA GLU A 197 -18.57 -0.84 1.80
C GLU A 197 -18.55 -2.37 1.85
N GLN A 198 -19.71 -3.01 1.73
CA GLN A 198 -19.80 -4.47 1.67
C GLN A 198 -19.07 -5.05 0.45
N ARG A 199 -19.08 -4.35 -0.70
CA ARG A 199 -18.30 -4.76 -1.87
C ARG A 199 -16.81 -4.56 -1.63
N ALA A 200 -16.43 -3.40 -1.09
CA ALA A 200 -15.03 -3.08 -0.77
C ALA A 200 -14.43 -4.09 0.23
N ASN A 201 -15.16 -4.44 1.28
CA ASN A 201 -14.70 -5.39 2.30
C ASN A 201 -14.49 -6.81 1.75
N LYS A 202 -15.19 -7.16 0.66
CA LYS A 202 -15.05 -8.46 -0.02
C LYS A 202 -14.01 -8.44 -1.15
N ALA A 203 -13.48 -7.26 -1.48
CA ALA A 203 -12.56 -7.11 -2.60
C ALA A 203 -11.15 -7.61 -2.29
N PHE A 204 -10.79 -7.82 -1.01
CA PHE A 204 -9.42 -8.16 -0.61
C PHE A 204 -9.33 -9.53 0.08
N ALA A 205 -8.25 -10.24 -0.21
CA ALA A 205 -7.78 -11.37 0.56
C ALA A 205 -6.43 -11.01 1.16
N VAL A 206 -6.35 -11.08 2.49
CA VAL A 206 -5.15 -10.81 3.27
C VAL A 206 -4.90 -12.03 4.15
N THR A 207 -3.70 -12.58 4.08
CA THR A 207 -3.29 -13.73 4.88
C THR A 207 -1.83 -13.61 5.26
N SER A 208 -1.38 -14.38 6.24
CA SER A 208 0.06 -14.51 6.50
C SER A 208 0.76 -15.17 5.31
N ALA A 209 1.92 -14.63 4.93
CA ALA A 209 2.71 -15.21 3.85
C ALA A 209 3.35 -16.55 4.28
N PRO A 210 3.34 -17.59 3.42
CA PRO A 210 4.04 -18.84 3.71
C PRO A 210 5.54 -18.63 3.98
N LYS A 211 6.06 -19.35 4.98
CA LYS A 211 7.45 -19.22 5.47
C LYS A 211 8.53 -19.53 4.42
N ASN A 212 8.20 -20.35 3.42
CA ASN A 212 9.13 -20.82 2.38
C ASN A 212 8.63 -20.42 0.98
N ILE A 213 8.34 -19.14 0.80
CA ILE A 213 7.96 -18.62 -0.51
C ILE A 213 9.21 -18.51 -1.41
N ASN A 214 9.09 -19.05 -2.61
CA ASN A 214 10.03 -18.87 -3.71
C ASN A 214 9.35 -18.12 -4.86
N GLY A 215 10.16 -17.50 -5.71
CA GLY A 215 9.67 -16.84 -6.93
C GLY A 215 9.02 -15.47 -6.69
N ILE A 216 9.37 -14.77 -5.60
CA ILE A 216 9.02 -13.36 -5.46
C ILE A 216 9.79 -12.58 -6.53
N THR A 217 9.05 -11.92 -7.39
CA THR A 217 9.58 -11.07 -8.44
C THR A 217 9.65 -9.63 -7.96
N LYS A 218 10.80 -8.99 -8.20
CA LYS A 218 10.99 -7.55 -8.03
C LYS A 218 10.84 -6.90 -9.40
N SER A 219 9.65 -6.43 -9.69
CA SER A 219 9.31 -5.63 -10.87
C SER A 219 9.07 -4.19 -10.46
N TYR A 220 9.07 -3.27 -11.43
CA TYR A 220 8.57 -1.92 -11.23
C TYR A 220 7.11 -1.82 -11.63
N ALA A 221 6.27 -1.20 -10.79
CA ALA A 221 4.87 -0.99 -11.16
C ALA A 221 4.77 0.09 -12.25
N LYS A 222 4.32 -0.33 -13.45
CA LYS A 222 4.11 0.52 -14.63
C LYS A 222 2.86 1.37 -14.50
N ASP A 223 2.86 2.49 -15.22
CA ASP A 223 1.72 3.40 -15.38
C ASP A 223 1.20 4.02 -14.07
N ILE A 224 2.03 4.01 -13.02
CA ILE A 224 1.80 4.75 -11.78
C ILE A 224 2.41 6.14 -11.90
N ARG A 225 1.63 7.17 -11.57
CA ARG A 225 2.10 8.55 -11.47
C ARG A 225 2.72 8.79 -10.10
N TRP A 226 3.93 8.29 -9.91
CA TRP A 226 4.65 8.30 -8.62
C TRP A 226 4.78 9.67 -7.96
N GLN A 227 4.83 10.75 -8.74
CA GLN A 227 4.84 12.12 -8.24
C GLN A 227 3.58 12.53 -7.48
N TYR A 228 2.48 11.79 -7.63
CA TYR A 228 1.22 12.01 -6.91
C TYR A 228 0.99 10.96 -5.83
N PHE A 229 1.91 10.01 -5.65
CA PHE A 229 1.78 8.96 -4.66
C PHE A 229 2.30 9.43 -3.30
N ASP A 230 1.68 10.45 -2.76
CA ASP A 230 2.18 11.25 -1.65
C ASP A 230 1.40 11.02 -0.33
N GLN A 231 1.55 11.95 0.62
CA GLN A 231 0.88 11.97 1.91
C GLN A 231 -0.65 11.90 1.84
N ARG A 232 -1.28 12.24 0.72
CA ARG A 232 -2.74 12.09 0.53
C ARG A 232 -3.14 10.62 0.54
N PHE A 233 -2.30 9.74 0.00
CA PHE A 233 -2.50 8.30 0.05
C PHE A 233 -1.90 7.70 1.33
N TRP A 234 -0.65 8.07 1.65
CA TRP A 234 0.10 7.44 2.71
C TRP A 234 -0.19 7.97 4.12
N GLY A 235 -0.74 9.18 4.25
CA GLY A 235 -0.74 9.92 5.51
C GLY A 235 0.60 10.58 5.81
N THR A 236 0.75 11.08 7.03
CA THR A 236 1.93 11.84 7.49
C THR A 236 2.88 10.98 8.32
N VAL A 237 4.10 11.49 8.46
CA VAL A 237 5.20 10.85 9.19
C VAL A 237 5.87 11.88 10.10
N SER A 238 6.38 11.40 11.23
CA SER A 238 7.19 12.18 12.16
C SER A 238 8.52 11.48 12.42
N LYS A 239 9.51 12.25 12.85
CA LYS A 239 10.82 11.74 13.26
C LYS A 239 10.80 11.49 14.76
N TYR A 240 11.39 10.39 15.21
CA TYR A 240 11.61 10.17 16.64
C TYR A 240 12.50 11.30 17.20
N GLU A 241 12.05 11.89 18.30
CA GLU A 241 12.88 12.78 19.09
C GLU A 241 13.91 11.94 19.86
N ILE A 242 15.19 12.17 19.59
CA ILE A 242 16.27 11.66 20.42
C ILE A 242 16.59 12.78 21.42
N PHE A 243 16.17 12.58 22.68
CA PHE A 243 16.65 13.42 23.76
C PHE A 243 18.08 13.00 24.09
N ASP A 244 19.07 13.76 23.60
CA ASP A 244 20.41 13.68 24.15
C ASP A 244 20.35 14.21 25.59
N ALA A 245 20.39 13.30 26.57
CA ALA A 245 20.67 13.65 27.94
C ALA A 245 22.11 14.19 27.99
N LYS A 246 22.24 15.52 27.92
CA LYS A 246 23.50 16.21 28.19
C LYS A 246 23.92 16.07 29.64
#